data_AF-A0A9K3M1Q0-F1
#
_entry.id   AF-A0A9K3M1Q0-F1
#
_cell.length_a   1.000
_cell.length_b   1.000
_cell.length_c   1.000
_cell.angle_alpha   90.00
_cell.angle_beta   90.00
_cell.angle_gamma   90.00
#
_symmetry.space_group_name_H-M   'P 1'
#
loop_
_entity.id
_entity.type
_entity.pdbx_description
1 polymer ?
#
loop_
_entity_poly.entity_id
_entity_poly.type
_entity_poly.pdbx_seq_one_letter_code
_entity_poly.pdbx_strand_id
1 'polypeptide(L)'
;MKLIRTTISVVVISAFSKGHSQVSAWSPSVALTSTSSSLWKKEPSKTTRKNSIPETESTTSIVQSIVIKESTPTTETISNATIVSSKVPTKSFTVSHAIMTRCKQIVSSSQLYSAAAVFGGTVLTYHLNNDRNLGPIVASSLVGILSALSLPLPLALASFCGSFAGMAQIAIIPSMVNSIILGIVCAVMMALFDKQKWLIGVGGRLGFIAQCACTLQFLVSSYWKPVASGATIVGSFGDPLSVIRRLPLVCVSTLGGALFMSFWKEAMTELVKMSKDNKSKSQFYQRLSNSVAASSVTGLLAGSLLPATLAGPVFCGSFIAMSAPAKLETYGSLIGASIMGGLCQQAMSGVLQGGWGGRLGTASLLGVLSYRFMMSLSKKAKQPARKSA
;
A
#
# COMPACT_ATOMS: atom_id res chain seq x y z
N MET A 1 25.19 -24.80 16.20
CA MET A 1 23.74 -25.14 16.20
C MET A 1 22.95 -24.55 17.37
N LYS A 2 23.28 -24.80 18.66
CA LYS A 2 22.47 -24.32 19.81
C LYS A 2 22.13 -22.81 19.71
N LEU A 3 23.14 -21.96 19.49
CA LEU A 3 23.00 -20.49 19.44
C LEU A 3 21.86 -20.01 18.52
N ILE A 4 21.84 -20.41 17.25
CA ILE A 4 20.81 -19.99 16.27
C ILE A 4 19.42 -20.47 16.68
N ARG A 5 19.30 -21.68 17.26
CA ARG A 5 18.02 -22.21 17.74
C ARG A 5 17.52 -21.39 18.93
N THR A 6 18.41 -21.00 19.83
CA THR A 6 18.11 -20.03 20.90
C THR A 6 17.71 -18.68 20.32
N THR A 7 18.44 -18.11 19.34
CA THR A 7 18.08 -16.83 18.72
C THR A 7 16.67 -16.85 18.12
N ILE A 8 16.31 -17.88 17.34
CA ILE A 8 14.98 -17.94 16.70
C ILE A 8 13.88 -18.14 17.76
N SER A 9 14.05 -19.05 18.72
CA SER A 9 13.07 -19.25 19.79
C SER A 9 12.93 -18.01 20.70
N VAL A 10 14.04 -17.35 21.06
CA VAL A 10 14.03 -16.13 21.87
C VAL A 10 13.44 -14.95 21.09
N VAL A 11 13.69 -14.80 19.79
CA VAL A 11 13.03 -13.75 18.98
C VAL A 11 11.52 -13.98 18.91
N VAL A 12 11.06 -15.20 18.63
CA VAL A 12 9.62 -15.51 18.55
C VAL A 12 8.94 -15.31 19.92
N ILE A 13 9.54 -15.82 21.00
CA ILE A 13 8.97 -15.71 22.36
C ILE A 13 9.09 -14.28 22.90
N SER A 14 10.19 -13.56 22.65
CA SER A 14 10.36 -12.18 23.11
C SER A 14 9.51 -11.20 22.30
N ALA A 15 9.21 -11.46 21.02
CA ALA A 15 8.22 -10.68 20.28
C ALA A 15 6.81 -10.88 20.87
N PHE A 16 6.45 -12.12 21.24
CA PHE A 16 5.18 -12.42 21.91
C PHE A 16 5.09 -11.81 23.32
N SER A 17 6.19 -11.79 24.06
CA SER A 17 6.25 -11.28 25.44
C SER A 17 6.37 -9.75 25.54
N LYS A 18 7.05 -9.07 24.60
CA LYS A 18 7.21 -7.60 24.62
C LYS A 18 6.03 -6.83 24.01
N GLY A 19 5.14 -7.50 23.28
CA GLY A 19 3.93 -6.90 22.70
C GLY A 19 2.95 -6.28 23.70
N HIS A 20 3.14 -6.48 25.00
CA HIS A 20 2.29 -5.96 26.08
C HIS A 20 2.77 -4.64 26.73
N SER A 21 3.94 -4.09 26.37
CA SER A 21 4.59 -3.05 27.19
C SER A 21 5.10 -1.79 26.46
N GLN A 22 4.68 -1.54 25.22
CA GLN A 22 4.95 -0.28 24.50
C GLN A 22 3.69 0.25 23.78
N VAL A 23 2.68 0.58 24.57
CA VAL A 23 1.50 1.35 24.12
C VAL A 23 1.70 2.81 24.49
N SER A 24 2.12 3.63 23.52
CA SER A 24 2.16 5.09 23.67
C SER A 24 1.76 5.78 22.36
N ALA A 25 0.50 6.24 22.34
CA ALA A 25 -0.15 7.17 21.40
C ALA A 25 0.57 7.52 20.08
N TRP A 26 -0.03 7.10 18.96
CA TRP A 26 0.08 7.88 17.71
C TRP A 26 -0.66 9.21 17.89
N SER A 27 0.07 10.30 18.12
CA SER A 27 -0.46 11.67 18.14
C SER A 27 0.65 12.67 17.82
N PRO A 28 0.47 13.56 16.81
CA PRO A 28 1.51 14.51 16.40
C PRO A 28 1.54 15.74 17.33
N SER A 29 2.01 15.57 18.56
CA SER A 29 2.27 16.69 19.47
C SER A 29 3.65 17.29 19.21
N VAL A 30 3.68 18.52 18.69
CA VAL A 30 4.93 19.29 18.50
C VAL A 30 5.40 19.79 19.87
N ALA A 31 6.56 19.33 20.31
CA ALA A 31 7.24 19.83 21.51
C ALA A 31 8.49 20.62 21.10
N LEU A 32 8.36 21.94 21.03
CA LEU A 32 9.49 22.88 20.94
C LEU A 32 9.77 23.44 22.33
N THR A 33 11.04 23.45 22.74
CA THR A 33 11.49 23.97 24.04
C THR A 33 12.39 25.18 23.85
N SER A 34 12.07 26.27 24.58
CA SER A 34 12.83 27.53 24.69
C SER A 34 12.90 28.38 23.39
N THR A 35 12.99 29.72 23.43
CA THR A 35 13.23 30.63 24.58
C THR A 35 12.53 31.99 24.41
N SER A 36 12.32 32.68 25.54
CA SER A 36 12.29 34.15 25.68
C SER A 36 10.99 34.96 25.48
N SER A 37 10.64 35.64 26.58
CA SER A 37 10.21 37.04 26.72
C SER A 37 8.75 37.52 26.47
N SER A 38 8.33 38.31 27.46
CA SER A 38 7.28 39.36 27.49
C SER A 38 5.79 38.99 27.44
N LEU A 39 5.11 39.33 28.56
CA LEU A 39 3.83 40.05 28.67
C LEU A 39 2.68 39.62 27.72
N TRP A 40 1.51 39.19 28.23
CA TRP A 40 0.57 40.08 28.94
C TRP A 40 -0.24 39.40 30.07
N LYS A 41 -1.09 40.18 30.75
CA LYS A 41 -1.68 39.87 32.07
C LYS A 41 -2.85 38.86 32.07
N LYS A 42 -2.89 38.08 33.17
CA LYS A 42 -4.05 37.68 34.02
C LYS A 42 -5.18 38.76 34.10
N GLU A 43 -6.45 38.53 34.45
CA GLU A 43 -7.16 37.37 35.04
C GLU A 43 -8.67 37.30 34.58
N PRO A 44 -9.74 37.01 35.38
CA PRO A 44 -10.62 35.87 35.08
C PRO A 44 -12.08 36.19 34.67
N SER A 45 -12.88 35.12 34.57
CA SER A 45 -14.31 35.09 34.25
C SER A 45 -15.26 35.64 35.34
N LYS A 46 -16.47 36.08 34.92
CA LYS A 46 -17.80 35.57 35.35
C LYS A 46 -18.98 36.52 35.01
N THR A 47 -20.18 35.93 35.03
CA THR A 47 -21.50 36.53 35.44
C THR A 47 -22.49 37.02 34.37
N THR A 48 -23.66 36.39 34.45
CA THR A 48 -24.97 36.65 33.84
C THR A 48 -25.68 37.95 34.26
N ARG A 49 -26.28 38.67 33.30
CA ARG A 49 -27.57 39.43 33.36
C ARG A 49 -28.02 39.63 31.89
N LYS A 50 -29.25 39.42 31.40
CA LYS A 50 -30.66 39.58 31.84
C LYS A 50 -31.21 41.03 31.82
N ASN A 51 -32.15 41.25 30.88
CA ASN A 51 -33.05 42.41 30.67
C ASN A 51 -32.35 43.71 30.19
N SER A 52 -32.88 44.53 29.28
CA SER A 52 -34.29 44.89 28.99
C SER A 52 -34.63 45.20 27.51
N ILE A 53 -35.93 45.27 27.17
CA ILE A 53 -36.54 45.73 25.90
C ILE A 53 -37.54 46.86 26.27
N PRO A 54 -37.66 47.97 25.51
CA PRO A 54 -38.77 48.22 24.56
C PRO A 54 -38.30 48.25 23.08
N GLU A 55 -39.10 47.90 22.05
CA GLU A 55 -40.11 48.71 21.30
C GLU A 55 -39.51 49.94 20.57
N THR A 56 -39.84 50.30 19.32
CA THR A 56 -40.80 49.80 18.29
C THR A 56 -40.03 49.34 17.00
N GLU A 57 -40.58 48.95 15.83
CA GLU A 57 -41.89 49.13 15.18
C GLU A 57 -42.18 48.03 14.11
N SER A 58 -43.30 48.13 13.38
CA SER A 58 -43.86 47.16 12.41
C SER A 58 -43.20 47.22 10.99
N THR A 59 -43.52 46.44 9.94
CA THR A 59 -44.76 45.72 9.54
C THR A 59 -44.52 44.66 8.41
N THR A 60 -45.37 43.61 8.33
CA THR A 60 -45.78 42.79 7.13
C THR A 60 -44.81 42.37 6.00
N SER A 61 -44.55 41.05 5.93
CA SER A 61 -45.16 40.03 5.02
C SER A 61 -45.34 40.22 3.48
N ILE A 62 -45.43 39.07 2.77
CA ILE A 62 -45.86 38.82 1.35
C ILE A 62 -44.72 39.12 0.31
N VAL A 63 -44.20 38.24 -0.57
CA VAL A 63 -44.65 37.09 -1.42
C VAL A 63 -45.03 37.50 -2.88
N GLN A 64 -44.69 36.63 -3.85
CA GLN A 64 -45.23 36.46 -5.22
C GLN A 64 -44.59 37.13 -6.48
N SER A 65 -44.66 36.34 -7.59
CA SER A 65 -44.94 36.72 -9.00
C SER A 65 -43.88 37.20 -10.03
N ILE A 66 -43.40 36.21 -10.79
CA ILE A 66 -43.11 36.09 -12.25
C ILE A 66 -43.80 37.11 -13.22
N VAL A 67 -43.15 37.53 -14.33
CA VAL A 67 -43.59 37.51 -15.78
C VAL A 67 -42.98 38.59 -16.73
N ILE A 68 -42.18 38.14 -17.71
CA ILE A 68 -42.05 38.44 -19.18
C ILE A 68 -42.29 39.87 -19.76
N LYS A 69 -41.32 40.39 -20.57
CA LYS A 69 -41.42 40.81 -22.02
C LYS A 69 -40.15 41.54 -22.54
N GLU A 70 -39.88 41.81 -23.84
CA GLU A 70 -39.99 41.06 -25.13
C GLU A 70 -39.67 41.99 -26.33
N SER A 71 -38.84 41.58 -27.33
CA SER A 71 -38.74 42.23 -28.65
C SER A 71 -38.06 41.36 -29.74
N THR A 72 -38.47 41.52 -31.02
CA THR A 72 -38.25 40.68 -32.23
C THR A 72 -37.51 41.46 -33.36
N PRO A 73 -37.44 41.10 -34.68
CA PRO A 73 -37.85 39.92 -35.53
C PRO A 73 -36.65 39.26 -36.29
N THR A 74 -36.69 38.46 -37.38
CA THR A 74 -37.67 37.84 -38.36
C THR A 74 -37.35 36.33 -38.54
N THR A 75 -38.06 35.42 -39.25
CA THR A 75 -39.26 35.40 -40.15
C THR A 75 -39.05 35.34 -41.69
N GLU A 76 -38.72 34.16 -42.25
CA GLU A 76 -39.02 33.65 -43.63
C GLU A 76 -39.11 32.09 -43.55
N THR A 77 -40.27 31.42 -43.62
CA THR A 77 -41.14 30.98 -44.76
C THR A 77 -40.85 29.62 -45.43
N ILE A 78 -41.84 28.70 -45.28
CA ILE A 78 -42.42 27.79 -46.31
C ILE A 78 -41.93 26.31 -46.46
N SER A 79 -42.88 25.40 -46.19
CA SER A 79 -43.19 24.06 -46.76
C SER A 79 -42.29 22.81 -46.64
N ASN A 80 -42.82 21.84 -45.89
CA ASN A 80 -43.19 20.48 -46.32
C ASN A 80 -42.27 19.65 -47.24
N ALA A 81 -41.59 18.63 -46.69
CA ALA A 81 -41.39 17.34 -47.37
C ALA A 81 -41.08 16.16 -46.42
N THR A 82 -41.72 15.01 -46.70
CA THR A 82 -41.28 13.61 -46.45
C THR A 82 -40.73 13.19 -45.07
N ILE A 83 -41.49 12.34 -44.36
CA ILE A 83 -40.99 11.52 -43.24
C ILE A 83 -40.01 10.45 -43.77
N VAL A 84 -38.71 10.63 -43.52
CA VAL A 84 -37.69 9.59 -43.78
C VAL A 84 -37.25 8.95 -42.46
N SER A 85 -37.69 7.71 -42.24
CA SER A 85 -37.35 6.93 -41.04
C SER A 85 -35.89 6.45 -41.05
N SER A 86 -34.98 7.27 -40.56
CA SER A 86 -33.58 6.88 -40.32
C SER A 86 -33.42 6.29 -38.91
N LYS A 87 -33.49 4.96 -38.83
CA LYS A 87 -33.46 4.19 -37.58
C LYS A 87 -32.06 4.15 -36.96
N VAL A 88 -31.62 5.26 -36.35
CA VAL A 88 -30.35 5.35 -35.61
C VAL A 88 -30.37 4.36 -34.43
N PRO A 89 -29.47 3.35 -34.38
CA PRO A 89 -29.50 2.35 -33.32
C PRO A 89 -28.89 2.90 -32.03
N THR A 90 -29.74 3.34 -31.11
CA THR A 90 -29.38 3.69 -29.73
C THR A 90 -28.84 2.45 -29.00
N LYS A 91 -27.51 2.24 -29.06
CA LYS A 91 -26.81 1.17 -28.35
C LYS A 91 -26.80 1.43 -26.85
N SER A 92 -27.91 1.05 -26.21
CA SER A 92 -28.07 1.06 -24.76
C SER A 92 -26.97 0.25 -24.07
N PHE A 93 -26.74 0.58 -22.79
CA PHE A 93 -25.54 0.29 -22.02
C PHE A 93 -25.41 -1.19 -21.60
N THR A 94 -25.09 -2.10 -22.53
CA THR A 94 -24.91 -3.54 -22.26
C THR A 94 -23.56 -3.89 -21.58
N VAL A 95 -23.00 -2.99 -20.77
CA VAL A 95 -21.67 -3.15 -20.16
C VAL A 95 -21.68 -4.19 -19.04
N SER A 96 -22.66 -4.12 -18.12
CA SER A 96 -22.73 -4.99 -16.94
C SER A 96 -22.80 -6.48 -17.30
N HIS A 97 -23.57 -6.83 -18.33
CA HIS A 97 -23.72 -8.23 -18.72
C HIS A 97 -22.49 -8.79 -19.45
N ALA A 98 -21.78 -7.96 -20.23
CA ALA A 98 -20.53 -8.35 -20.88
C ALA A 98 -19.40 -8.61 -19.86
N ILE A 99 -19.35 -7.81 -18.78
CA ILE A 99 -18.46 -8.05 -17.64
C ILE A 99 -18.85 -9.35 -16.93
N MET A 100 -20.13 -9.52 -16.56
CA MET A 100 -20.60 -10.68 -15.81
C MET A 100 -20.41 -12.01 -16.56
N THR A 101 -20.67 -12.04 -17.87
CA THR A 101 -20.42 -13.23 -18.71
C THR A 101 -18.91 -13.54 -18.79
N ARG A 102 -18.04 -12.53 -18.90
CA ARG A 102 -16.58 -12.75 -18.85
C ARG A 102 -16.10 -13.22 -17.46
N CYS A 103 -16.74 -12.78 -16.37
CA CYS A 103 -16.44 -13.28 -15.03
C CYS A 103 -16.76 -14.77 -14.85
N LYS A 104 -17.85 -15.27 -15.45
CA LYS A 104 -18.28 -16.68 -15.33
C LYS A 104 -17.28 -17.67 -15.95
N GLN A 105 -16.38 -17.22 -16.82
CA GLN A 105 -15.36 -18.03 -17.49
C GLN A 105 -13.95 -17.93 -16.84
N ILE A 106 -13.81 -17.32 -15.65
CA ILE A 106 -12.51 -17.08 -15.00
C ILE A 106 -12.06 -18.21 -14.08
N VAL A 107 -12.99 -18.94 -13.44
CA VAL A 107 -12.66 -19.82 -12.31
C VAL A 107 -12.13 -21.19 -12.77
N SER A 108 -10.86 -21.22 -13.18
CA SER A 108 -10.03 -22.42 -12.99
C SER A 108 -9.89 -22.68 -11.49
N SER A 109 -9.97 -23.94 -11.05
CA SER A 109 -9.84 -24.33 -9.64
C SER A 109 -8.56 -23.78 -9.00
N SER A 110 -7.49 -23.65 -9.78
CA SER A 110 -6.21 -23.04 -9.38
C SER A 110 -6.34 -21.59 -8.89
N GLN A 111 -7.20 -20.78 -9.53
CA GLN A 111 -7.40 -19.37 -9.17
C GLN A 111 -8.24 -19.23 -7.89
N LEU A 112 -9.17 -20.15 -7.63
CA LEU A 112 -9.98 -20.14 -6.41
C LEU A 112 -9.12 -20.32 -5.16
N TYR A 113 -8.13 -21.22 -5.19
CA TYR A 113 -7.17 -21.39 -4.09
C TYR A 113 -6.29 -20.15 -3.87
N SER A 114 -5.81 -19.52 -4.95
CA SER A 114 -5.05 -18.26 -4.84
C SER A 114 -5.91 -17.12 -4.28
N ALA A 115 -7.18 -17.01 -4.70
CA ALA A 115 -8.11 -16.01 -4.19
C ALA A 115 -8.41 -16.21 -2.69
N ALA A 116 -8.65 -17.46 -2.27
CA ALA A 116 -8.82 -17.80 -0.85
C ALA A 116 -7.56 -17.50 -0.02
N ALA A 117 -6.37 -17.74 -0.57
CA ALA A 117 -5.10 -17.41 0.09
C ALA A 117 -4.90 -15.90 0.25
N VAL A 118 -5.19 -15.08 -0.77
CA VAL A 118 -5.20 -13.60 -0.69
C VAL A 118 -6.21 -13.13 0.37
N PHE A 119 -7.43 -13.65 0.32
CA PHE A 119 -8.50 -13.28 1.25
C PHE A 119 -8.12 -13.56 2.71
N GLY A 120 -7.71 -14.80 3.01
CA GLY A 120 -7.27 -15.19 4.36
C GLY A 120 -6.06 -14.39 4.84
N GLY A 121 -5.08 -14.15 3.95
CA GLY A 121 -3.91 -13.30 4.26
C GLY A 121 -4.30 -11.86 4.58
N THR A 122 -5.30 -11.31 3.88
CA THR A 122 -5.82 -9.96 4.11
C THR A 122 -6.49 -9.84 5.47
N VAL A 123 -7.51 -10.68 5.73
CA VAL A 123 -8.33 -10.62 6.96
C VAL A 123 -7.48 -10.94 8.20
N LEU A 124 -6.61 -11.95 8.14
CA LEU A 124 -5.73 -12.30 9.26
C LEU A 124 -4.73 -11.18 9.56
N THR A 125 -4.15 -10.53 8.55
CA THR A 125 -3.23 -9.41 8.77
C THR A 125 -3.96 -8.19 9.31
N TYR A 126 -5.17 -7.89 8.81
CA TYR A 126 -5.99 -6.79 9.32
C TYR A 126 -6.34 -6.97 10.80
N HIS A 127 -6.75 -8.18 11.21
CA HIS A 127 -7.01 -8.51 12.62
C HIS A 127 -5.76 -8.37 13.50
N LEU A 128 -4.62 -8.91 13.06
CA LEU A 128 -3.35 -8.83 13.80
C LEU A 128 -2.78 -7.41 13.89
N ASN A 129 -2.99 -6.59 12.85
CA ASN A 129 -2.56 -5.20 12.79
C ASN A 129 -3.45 -4.30 13.67
N ASN A 130 -4.77 -4.33 13.46
CA ASN A 130 -5.70 -3.35 14.02
C ASN A 130 -6.29 -3.79 15.38
N ASP A 131 -6.73 -5.05 15.50
CA ASP A 131 -7.41 -5.52 16.73
C ASP A 131 -6.39 -5.97 17.79
N ARG A 132 -5.24 -6.52 17.36
CA ARG A 132 -4.13 -6.94 18.25
C ARG A 132 -3.01 -5.91 18.39
N ASN A 133 -3.07 -4.80 17.66
CA ASN A 133 -2.11 -3.68 17.74
C ASN A 133 -0.61 -4.09 17.57
N LEU A 134 -0.33 -5.20 16.88
CA LEU A 134 1.05 -5.67 16.65
C LEU A 134 1.83 -4.78 15.67
N GLY A 135 1.15 -3.87 14.97
CA GLY A 135 1.69 -3.02 13.92
C GLY A 135 1.80 -3.71 12.56
N PRO A 136 1.74 -2.96 11.45
CA PRO A 136 1.46 -3.52 10.12
C PRO A 136 2.57 -4.43 9.60
N ILE A 137 3.84 -4.04 9.84
CA ILE A 137 5.01 -4.81 9.37
C ILE A 137 5.12 -6.15 10.10
N VAL A 138 4.93 -6.17 11.42
CA VAL A 138 4.99 -7.39 12.23
C VAL A 138 3.81 -8.31 11.88
N ALA A 139 2.59 -7.77 11.78
CA ALA A 139 1.41 -8.53 11.38
C ALA A 139 1.57 -9.20 10.00
N SER A 140 1.98 -8.42 8.97
CA SER A 140 2.24 -8.96 7.62
C SER A 140 3.37 -9.98 7.61
N SER A 141 4.41 -9.78 8.43
CA SER A 141 5.53 -10.71 8.56
C SER A 141 5.15 -12.04 9.23
N LEU A 142 4.30 -12.02 10.26
CA LEU A 142 3.79 -13.24 10.88
C LEU A 142 2.95 -14.06 9.89
N VAL A 143 2.07 -13.40 9.13
CA VAL A 143 1.26 -14.05 8.08
C VAL A 143 2.13 -14.54 6.90
N GLY A 144 3.19 -13.81 6.55
CA GLY A 144 4.17 -14.23 5.55
C GLY A 144 5.01 -15.46 5.97
N ILE A 145 5.42 -15.54 7.24
CA ILE A 145 6.08 -16.75 7.79
C ILE A 145 5.10 -17.93 7.84
N LEU A 146 3.90 -17.73 8.38
CA LEU A 146 2.88 -18.77 8.48
C LEU A 146 2.51 -19.31 7.09
N SER A 147 2.27 -18.43 6.12
CA SER A 147 1.93 -18.85 4.76
C SER A 147 3.07 -19.56 4.05
N ALA A 148 4.33 -19.13 4.20
CA ALA A 148 5.48 -19.79 3.59
C ALA A 148 5.85 -21.14 4.26
N LEU A 149 5.48 -21.35 5.53
CA LEU A 149 5.64 -22.62 6.23
C LEU A 149 4.50 -23.60 5.95
N SER A 150 3.25 -23.14 5.85
CA SER A 150 2.07 -24.01 5.68
C SER A 150 1.66 -24.25 4.22
N LEU A 151 1.77 -23.25 3.32
CA LEU A 151 1.26 -23.34 1.94
C LEU A 151 2.40 -23.52 0.90
N PRO A 152 2.10 -24.09 -0.28
CA PRO A 152 3.06 -24.12 -1.39
C PRO A 152 3.33 -22.71 -1.93
N LEU A 153 4.52 -22.50 -2.51
CA LEU A 153 5.05 -21.17 -2.87
C LEU A 153 4.08 -20.25 -3.66
N PRO A 154 3.28 -20.71 -4.65
CA PRO A 154 2.33 -19.83 -5.35
C PRO A 154 1.22 -19.29 -4.42
N LEU A 155 0.70 -20.14 -3.53
CA LEU A 155 -0.34 -19.76 -2.57
C LEU A 155 0.25 -18.93 -1.41
N ALA A 156 1.52 -19.17 -1.03
CA ALA A 156 2.23 -18.32 -0.08
C ALA A 156 2.44 -16.90 -0.65
N LEU A 157 2.83 -16.77 -1.93
CA LEU A 157 2.92 -15.47 -2.62
C LEU A 157 1.56 -14.77 -2.69
N ALA A 158 0.48 -15.50 -2.97
CA ALA A 158 -0.88 -14.99 -2.97
C ALA A 158 -1.31 -14.48 -1.58
N SER A 159 -1.05 -15.26 -0.52
CA SER A 159 -1.37 -14.86 0.86
C SER A 159 -0.54 -13.67 1.34
N PHE A 160 0.74 -13.61 0.97
CA PHE A 160 1.62 -12.47 1.27
C PHE A 160 1.16 -11.20 0.54
N CYS A 161 0.65 -11.30 -0.68
CA CYS A 161 -0.02 -10.20 -1.39
C CYS A 161 -1.22 -9.65 -0.61
N GLY A 162 -2.10 -10.54 -0.13
CA GLY A 162 -3.22 -10.17 0.73
C GLY A 162 -2.77 -9.52 2.04
N SER A 163 -1.68 -10.01 2.65
CA SER A 163 -1.12 -9.42 3.87
C SER A 163 -0.77 -7.94 3.70
N PHE A 164 -0.29 -7.52 2.53
CA PHE A 164 0.02 -6.11 2.26
C PHE A 164 -1.21 -5.22 2.16
N ALA A 165 -2.35 -5.76 1.73
CA ALA A 165 -3.63 -5.04 1.77
C ALA A 165 -4.15 -4.96 3.22
N GLY A 166 -4.02 -6.05 3.98
CA GLY A 166 -4.38 -6.11 5.41
C GLY A 166 -3.53 -5.23 6.35
N MET A 167 -2.41 -4.66 5.88
CA MET A 167 -1.67 -3.62 6.63
C MET A 167 -2.42 -2.28 6.72
N ALA A 168 -3.53 -2.11 5.99
CA ALA A 168 -4.35 -0.91 6.03
C ALA A 168 -4.91 -0.65 7.45
N GLN A 169 -4.81 0.61 7.87
CA GLN A 169 -5.28 1.07 9.17
C GLN A 169 -6.80 1.33 9.17
N ILE A 170 -7.43 1.24 10.36
CA ILE A 170 -8.85 1.59 10.61
C ILE A 170 -9.23 2.95 9.98
N ALA A 171 -8.33 3.94 9.98
CA ALA A 171 -8.57 5.26 9.38
C ALA A 171 -9.02 5.20 7.90
N ILE A 172 -8.45 4.28 7.12
CA ILE A 172 -8.77 4.08 5.69
C ILE A 172 -9.88 3.03 5.52
N ILE A 173 -9.87 1.99 6.36
CA ILE A 173 -10.76 0.82 6.27
C ILE A 173 -11.43 0.63 7.64
N PRO A 174 -12.52 1.36 7.94
CA PRO A 174 -13.05 1.48 9.31
C PRO A 174 -13.85 0.27 9.83
N SER A 175 -13.78 -0.90 9.19
CA SER A 175 -14.47 -2.10 9.66
C SER A 175 -13.85 -3.40 9.12
N MET A 176 -14.03 -4.48 9.87
CA MET A 176 -13.68 -5.84 9.42
C MET A 176 -14.43 -6.22 8.13
N VAL A 177 -15.68 -5.76 7.96
CA VAL A 177 -16.47 -5.97 6.73
C VAL A 177 -15.79 -5.30 5.53
N ASN A 178 -15.27 -4.09 5.70
CA ASN A 178 -14.52 -3.40 4.64
C ASN A 178 -13.19 -4.12 4.33
N SER A 179 -12.55 -4.77 5.33
CA SER A 179 -11.39 -5.64 5.09
C SER A 179 -11.73 -6.95 4.37
N ILE A 180 -12.94 -7.50 4.56
CA ILE A 180 -13.45 -8.65 3.80
C ILE A 180 -13.61 -8.27 2.32
N ILE A 181 -14.24 -7.12 2.05
CA ILE A 181 -14.39 -6.60 0.68
C ILE A 181 -13.01 -6.29 0.06
N LEU A 182 -12.09 -5.68 0.82
CA LEU A 182 -10.70 -5.45 0.39
C LEU A 182 -10.01 -6.76 -0.03
N GLY A 183 -10.16 -7.84 0.74
CA GLY A 183 -9.58 -9.14 0.41
C GLY A 183 -10.09 -9.70 -0.93
N ILE A 184 -11.39 -9.53 -1.21
CA ILE A 184 -12.01 -9.90 -2.48
C ILE A 184 -11.47 -9.02 -3.63
N VAL A 185 -11.43 -7.70 -3.45
CA VAL A 185 -10.88 -6.76 -4.45
C VAL A 185 -9.41 -7.06 -4.73
N CYS A 186 -8.60 -7.34 -3.71
CA CYS A 186 -7.19 -7.71 -3.85
C CYS A 186 -7.02 -9.05 -4.58
N ALA A 187 -7.90 -10.04 -4.34
CA ALA A 187 -7.88 -11.31 -5.06
C ALA A 187 -8.19 -11.13 -6.55
N VAL A 188 -9.19 -10.29 -6.89
CA VAL A 188 -9.52 -9.95 -8.28
C VAL A 188 -8.37 -9.20 -8.96
N MET A 189 -7.78 -8.20 -8.30
CA MET A 189 -6.62 -7.47 -8.82
C MET A 189 -5.42 -8.40 -9.08
N MET A 190 -5.11 -9.32 -8.14
CA MET A 190 -4.05 -10.31 -8.31
C MET A 190 -4.29 -11.21 -9.54
N ALA A 191 -5.50 -11.75 -9.68
CA ALA A 191 -5.87 -12.59 -10.82
C ALA A 191 -5.79 -11.85 -12.17
N LEU A 192 -6.14 -10.57 -12.22
CA LEU A 192 -5.99 -9.72 -13.41
C LEU A 192 -4.50 -9.52 -13.78
N PHE A 193 -3.65 -9.18 -12.81
CA PHE A 193 -2.21 -8.99 -13.03
C PHE A 193 -1.47 -10.27 -13.43
N ASP A 194 -1.90 -11.44 -12.92
CA ASP A 194 -1.37 -12.75 -13.31
C ASP A 194 -1.82 -13.15 -14.72
N LYS A 195 -3.11 -12.95 -15.06
CA LYS A 195 -3.63 -13.20 -16.41
C LYS A 195 -2.95 -12.33 -17.48
N GLN A 196 -2.68 -11.07 -17.15
CA GLN A 196 -1.94 -10.13 -17.99
C GLN A 196 -0.41 -10.36 -18.01
N LYS A 197 0.12 -11.23 -17.14
CA LYS A 197 1.56 -11.48 -16.96
C LYS A 197 2.39 -10.21 -16.68
N TRP A 198 1.77 -9.15 -16.15
CA TRP A 198 2.44 -7.87 -15.91
C TRP A 198 3.45 -7.96 -14.78
N LEU A 199 4.61 -7.33 -14.99
CA LEU A 199 5.67 -7.09 -13.98
C LEU A 199 6.26 -8.38 -13.36
N ILE A 200 6.18 -9.53 -14.04
CA ILE A 200 6.75 -10.80 -13.56
C ILE A 200 8.26 -10.68 -13.29
N GLY A 201 8.66 -11.15 -12.10
CA GLY A 201 10.05 -11.14 -11.63
C GLY A 201 10.56 -9.77 -11.15
N VAL A 202 9.73 -8.74 -11.13
CA VAL A 202 10.07 -7.42 -10.56
C VAL A 202 9.73 -7.41 -9.07
N GLY A 203 10.67 -6.97 -8.22
CA GLY A 203 10.43 -6.74 -6.80
C GLY A 203 9.24 -5.81 -6.56
N GLY A 204 8.56 -5.97 -5.42
CA GLY A 204 7.44 -5.09 -5.04
C GLY A 204 6.09 -5.33 -5.73
N ARG A 205 6.01 -6.16 -6.79
CA ARG A 205 4.78 -6.44 -7.58
C ARG A 205 3.54 -6.69 -6.72
N LEU A 206 3.67 -7.50 -5.68
CA LEU A 206 2.58 -7.86 -4.78
C LEU A 206 2.04 -6.65 -3.99
N GLY A 207 2.93 -5.80 -3.48
CA GLY A 207 2.51 -4.58 -2.79
C GLY A 207 1.92 -3.53 -3.72
N PHE A 208 2.35 -3.48 -4.99
CA PHE A 208 1.69 -2.63 -6.00
C PHE A 208 0.24 -3.09 -6.26
N ILE A 209 0.01 -4.40 -6.41
CA ILE A 209 -1.33 -4.99 -6.54
C ILE A 209 -2.21 -4.68 -5.32
N ALA A 210 -1.65 -4.84 -4.11
CA ALA A 210 -2.33 -4.48 -2.87
C ALA A 210 -2.65 -2.97 -2.78
N GLN A 211 -1.74 -2.10 -3.20
CA GLN A 211 -1.96 -0.65 -3.23
C GLN A 211 -3.08 -0.27 -4.21
N CYS A 212 -3.11 -0.85 -5.41
CA CYS A 212 -4.22 -0.68 -6.36
C CYS A 212 -5.56 -1.15 -5.77
N ALA A 213 -5.57 -2.29 -5.06
CA ALA A 213 -6.77 -2.80 -4.39
C ALA A 213 -7.24 -1.89 -3.24
N CYS A 214 -6.32 -1.37 -2.42
CA CYS A 214 -6.64 -0.39 -1.37
C CYS A 214 -7.21 0.90 -1.96
N THR A 215 -6.59 1.47 -3.00
CA THR A 215 -7.06 2.69 -3.67
C THR A 215 -8.44 2.49 -4.30
N LEU A 216 -8.68 1.36 -4.98
CA LEU A 216 -10.00 1.05 -5.55
C LEU A 216 -11.06 0.86 -4.46
N GLN A 217 -10.77 0.10 -3.40
CA GLN A 217 -11.71 -0.11 -2.29
C GLN A 217 -12.03 1.20 -1.56
N PHE A 218 -11.05 2.06 -1.35
CA PHE A 218 -11.24 3.37 -0.72
C PHE A 218 -12.11 4.31 -1.57
N LEU A 219 -11.83 4.40 -2.88
CA LEU A 219 -12.67 5.18 -3.81
C LEU A 219 -14.12 4.67 -3.81
N VAL A 220 -14.32 3.36 -3.95
CA VAL A 220 -15.66 2.73 -3.87
C VAL A 220 -16.36 3.04 -2.54
N SER A 221 -15.64 2.98 -1.42
CA SER A 221 -16.20 3.29 -0.09
C SER A 221 -16.57 4.77 0.07
N SER A 222 -15.80 5.67 -0.56
CA SER A 222 -15.99 7.13 -0.50
C SER A 222 -17.27 7.60 -1.19
N TYR A 223 -17.83 6.83 -2.12
CA TYR A 223 -19.13 7.12 -2.73
C TYR A 223 -20.32 6.84 -1.79
N TRP A 224 -20.14 6.00 -0.76
CA TRP A 224 -21.22 5.53 0.11
C TRP A 224 -21.22 6.14 1.51
N LYS A 225 -20.06 6.60 2.00
CA LYS A 225 -19.92 7.24 3.32
C LYS A 225 -18.89 8.37 3.26
N PRO A 226 -19.09 9.48 3.98
CA PRO A 226 -18.08 10.52 4.11
C PRO A 226 -16.80 9.93 4.72
N VAL A 227 -15.67 10.27 4.10
CA VAL A 227 -14.34 9.80 4.47
C VAL A 227 -13.96 10.30 5.87
N ALA A 228 -13.45 9.42 6.73
CA ALA A 228 -12.93 9.80 8.04
C ALA A 228 -11.71 10.73 7.89
N SER A 229 -11.65 11.82 8.66
CA SER A 229 -10.71 12.93 8.47
C SER A 229 -9.21 12.56 8.50
N GLY A 230 -8.86 11.38 9.02
CA GLY A 230 -7.49 10.85 9.02
C GLY A 230 -7.05 10.15 7.72
N ALA A 231 -7.93 9.92 6.76
CA ALA A 231 -7.62 9.24 5.49
C ALA A 231 -7.31 10.23 4.36
N THR A 232 -6.33 11.10 4.58
CA THR A 232 -5.91 12.11 3.60
C THR A 232 -5.09 11.47 2.46
N ILE A 233 -5.64 11.48 1.23
CA ILE A 233 -4.99 10.91 0.04
C ILE A 233 -3.65 11.62 -0.25
N VAL A 234 -3.62 12.94 -0.08
CA VAL A 234 -2.43 13.79 -0.19
C VAL A 234 -2.33 14.58 1.11
N GLY A 235 -1.21 14.46 1.82
CA GLY A 235 -0.93 15.29 2.99
C GLY A 235 -0.22 16.59 2.59
N SER A 236 -0.06 17.51 3.54
CA SER A 236 0.91 18.59 3.35
C SER A 236 2.31 17.98 3.17
N PHE A 237 3.06 18.46 2.18
CA PHE A 237 4.47 18.10 2.01
C PHE A 237 5.26 18.79 3.13
N GLY A 238 5.51 18.05 4.22
CA GLY A 238 6.33 18.53 5.34
C GLY A 238 7.74 18.94 4.91
N ASP A 239 8.36 19.83 5.69
CA ASP A 239 9.52 20.66 5.32
C ASP A 239 10.51 19.94 4.39
N PRO A 240 10.79 20.45 3.18
CA PRO A 240 11.62 19.74 2.20
C PRO A 240 13.05 19.48 2.72
N LEU A 241 13.56 20.34 3.61
CA LEU A 241 14.83 20.14 4.30
C LEU A 241 14.82 18.89 5.21
N SER A 242 13.70 18.59 5.87
CA SER A 242 13.52 17.37 6.67
C SER A 242 13.44 16.11 5.79
N VAL A 243 12.82 16.23 4.61
CA VAL A 243 12.72 15.17 3.60
C VAL A 243 14.11 14.82 3.06
N ILE A 244 14.92 15.83 2.73
CA ILE A 244 16.31 15.69 2.30
C ILE A 244 17.18 15.09 3.41
N ARG A 245 17.10 15.61 4.66
CA ARG A 245 17.93 15.12 5.78
C ARG A 245 17.66 13.65 6.14
N ARG A 246 16.45 13.13 5.88
CA ARG A 246 16.10 11.71 6.07
C ARG A 246 16.48 10.80 4.89
N LEU A 247 16.77 11.38 3.71
CA LEU A 247 17.00 10.62 2.47
C LEU A 247 18.17 9.61 2.56
N PRO A 248 19.37 9.95 3.10
CA PRO A 248 20.47 9.00 3.19
C PRO A 248 20.14 7.83 4.12
N LEU A 249 19.47 8.12 5.24
CA LEU A 249 19.07 7.12 6.23
C LEU A 249 18.07 6.12 5.65
N VAL A 250 17.10 6.58 4.84
CA VAL A 250 16.16 5.71 4.12
C VAL A 250 16.90 4.85 3.09
N CYS A 251 17.75 5.43 2.22
CA CYS A 251 18.48 4.65 1.22
C CYS A 251 19.43 3.60 1.84
N VAL A 252 20.13 3.93 2.92
CA VAL A 252 21.03 2.99 3.63
C VAL A 252 20.25 1.87 4.31
N SER A 253 19.10 2.17 4.94
CA SER A 253 18.27 1.14 5.60
C SER A 253 17.53 0.25 4.58
N THR A 254 17.06 0.79 3.46
CA THR A 254 16.56 0.01 2.32
C THR A 254 17.65 -0.89 1.73
N LEU A 255 18.89 -0.41 1.59
CA LEU A 255 20.01 -1.27 1.18
C LEU A 255 20.30 -2.36 2.22
N GLY A 256 20.31 -2.03 3.51
CA GLY A 256 20.51 -2.98 4.60
C GLY A 256 19.51 -4.14 4.58
N GLY A 257 18.22 -3.85 4.34
CA GLY A 257 17.18 -4.89 4.20
C GLY A 257 17.35 -5.77 2.96
N ALA A 258 17.77 -5.19 1.83
CA ALA A 258 18.04 -5.95 0.61
C ALA A 258 19.25 -6.90 0.80
N LEU A 259 20.32 -6.42 1.42
CA LEU A 259 21.51 -7.22 1.72
C LEU A 259 21.22 -8.31 2.75
N PHE A 260 20.54 -7.98 3.87
CA PHE A 260 20.17 -8.95 4.90
C PHE A 260 19.30 -10.08 4.34
N MET A 261 18.29 -9.77 3.51
CA MET A 261 17.46 -10.79 2.87
C MET A 261 18.26 -11.67 1.91
N SER A 262 19.28 -11.12 1.24
CA SER A 262 20.13 -11.88 0.31
C SER A 262 21.02 -12.86 1.08
N PHE A 263 21.71 -12.37 2.11
CA PHE A 263 22.48 -13.18 3.06
C PHE A 263 21.63 -14.26 3.74
N TRP A 264 20.39 -13.96 4.15
CA TRP A 264 19.49 -14.95 4.76
C TRP A 264 19.15 -16.10 3.82
N LYS A 265 18.94 -15.83 2.52
CA LYS A 265 18.71 -16.90 1.52
C LYS A 265 19.95 -17.79 1.39
N GLU A 266 21.13 -17.18 1.23
CA GLU A 266 22.40 -17.93 1.11
C GLU A 266 22.64 -18.81 2.34
N ALA A 267 22.53 -18.25 3.55
CA ALA A 267 22.67 -18.98 4.81
C ALA A 267 21.65 -20.14 4.94
N MET A 268 20.39 -19.94 4.54
CA MET A 268 19.39 -21.02 4.54
C MET A 268 19.67 -22.08 3.47
N THR A 269 20.20 -21.69 2.30
CA THR A 269 20.62 -22.63 1.24
C THR A 269 21.80 -23.51 1.68
N GLU A 270 22.79 -22.95 2.40
CA GLU A 270 23.85 -23.78 2.99
C GLU A 270 23.32 -24.71 4.08
N LEU A 271 22.38 -24.27 4.91
CA LEU A 271 21.72 -25.14 5.90
C LEU A 271 20.90 -26.28 5.23
N VAL A 272 20.28 -26.05 4.07
CA VAL A 272 19.65 -27.13 3.27
C VAL A 272 20.70 -28.16 2.82
N LYS A 273 21.87 -27.72 2.33
CA LYS A 273 22.97 -28.60 1.90
C LYS A 273 23.56 -29.41 3.06
N MET A 274 23.78 -28.77 4.21
CA MET A 274 24.31 -29.41 5.43
C MET A 274 23.30 -30.37 6.08
N SER A 275 22.00 -30.19 5.84
CA SER A 275 20.94 -30.98 6.48
C SER A 275 20.41 -32.14 5.61
N LYS A 276 21.15 -32.60 4.59
CA LYS A 276 20.75 -33.68 3.67
C LYS A 276 20.28 -34.95 4.41
N ASP A 277 20.98 -35.36 5.45
CA ASP A 277 20.73 -36.60 6.20
C ASP A 277 19.38 -36.59 6.96
N ASN A 278 18.76 -35.41 7.09
CA ASN A 278 17.47 -35.27 7.77
C ASN A 278 16.44 -34.56 6.86
N LYS A 279 15.69 -35.37 6.12
CA LYS A 279 14.64 -34.95 5.17
C LYS A 279 13.64 -33.93 5.75
N SER A 280 13.29 -34.04 7.04
CA SER A 280 12.38 -33.11 7.72
C SER A 280 13.00 -31.73 7.93
N LYS A 281 14.23 -31.66 8.46
CA LYS A 281 14.98 -30.40 8.61
C LYS A 281 15.29 -29.77 7.25
N SER A 282 15.67 -30.57 6.26
CA SER A 282 15.93 -30.11 4.87
C SER A 282 14.68 -29.44 4.26
N GLN A 283 13.51 -30.09 4.35
CA GLN A 283 12.21 -29.50 3.96
C GLN A 283 11.92 -28.18 4.67
N PHE A 284 12.19 -28.09 5.98
CA PHE A 284 11.96 -26.88 6.76
C PHE A 284 12.87 -25.71 6.33
N TYR A 285 14.18 -25.94 6.19
CA TYR A 285 15.11 -24.92 5.69
C TYR A 285 14.80 -24.52 4.24
N GLN A 286 14.36 -25.46 3.40
CA GLN A 286 13.90 -25.17 2.04
C GLN A 286 12.68 -24.21 2.06
N ARG A 287 11.70 -24.44 2.94
CA ARG A 287 10.58 -23.49 3.13
C ARG A 287 11.02 -22.13 3.65
N LEU A 288 12.05 -22.05 4.50
CA LEU A 288 12.64 -20.79 4.99
C LEU A 288 13.52 -20.06 3.96
N SER A 289 14.11 -20.76 2.99
CA SER A 289 14.87 -20.13 1.88
C SER A 289 13.97 -19.47 0.83
N ASN A 290 12.66 -19.73 0.84
CA ASN A 290 11.70 -19.11 -0.06
C ASN A 290 11.73 -17.58 0.09
N SER A 291 11.54 -16.86 -1.02
CA SER A 291 11.54 -15.39 -1.05
C SER A 291 10.52 -14.77 -0.10
N VAL A 292 9.33 -15.38 0.05
CA VAL A 292 8.31 -14.95 1.02
C VAL A 292 8.83 -15.08 2.45
N ALA A 293 9.34 -16.25 2.85
CA ALA A 293 9.85 -16.49 4.20
C ALA A 293 11.03 -15.57 4.53
N ALA A 294 12.01 -15.44 3.65
CA ALA A 294 13.18 -14.58 3.84
C ALA A 294 12.80 -13.09 3.96
N SER A 295 11.85 -12.60 3.15
CA SER A 295 11.31 -11.24 3.28
C SER A 295 10.55 -11.04 4.60
N SER A 296 9.78 -12.05 5.01
CA SER A 296 8.97 -12.01 6.23
C SER A 296 9.81 -12.09 7.50
N VAL A 297 10.90 -12.86 7.51
CA VAL A 297 11.89 -12.83 8.62
C VAL A 297 12.59 -11.47 8.67
N THR A 298 12.93 -10.88 7.52
CA THR A 298 13.51 -9.53 7.44
C THR A 298 12.54 -8.49 8.03
N GLY A 299 11.25 -8.54 7.65
CA GLY A 299 10.21 -7.67 8.20
C GLY A 299 9.94 -7.88 9.69
N LEU A 300 9.93 -9.13 10.17
CA LEU A 300 9.72 -9.44 11.60
C LEU A 300 10.87 -8.91 12.46
N LEU A 301 12.11 -9.12 12.04
CA LEU A 301 13.30 -8.60 12.74
C LEU A 301 13.34 -7.08 12.68
N ALA A 302 13.06 -6.48 11.52
CA ALA A 302 13.00 -5.03 11.37
C ALA A 302 11.92 -4.40 12.27
N GLY A 303 10.71 -4.97 12.29
CA GLY A 303 9.58 -4.49 13.09
C GLY A 303 9.67 -4.74 14.59
N SER A 304 10.58 -5.63 15.05
CA SER A 304 10.76 -5.95 16.47
C SER A 304 12.07 -5.40 17.08
N LEU A 305 13.06 -5.06 16.26
CA LEU A 305 14.37 -4.57 16.71
C LEU A 305 14.68 -3.11 16.31
N LEU A 306 13.98 -2.54 15.32
CA LEU A 306 14.23 -1.19 14.81
C LEU A 306 13.03 -0.27 15.06
N PRO A 307 13.24 1.05 15.24
CA PRO A 307 12.14 2.01 15.28
C PRO A 307 11.37 2.01 13.94
N ALA A 308 10.08 2.34 13.99
CA ALA A 308 9.19 2.31 12.84
C ALA A 308 9.69 3.15 11.63
N THR A 309 10.47 4.19 11.89
CA THR A 309 11.16 5.02 10.89
C THR A 309 12.17 4.27 10.03
N LEU A 310 12.78 3.20 10.55
CA LEU A 310 13.74 2.34 9.86
C LEU A 310 13.13 0.99 9.42
N ALA A 311 12.17 0.46 10.19
CA ALA A 311 11.52 -0.80 9.87
C ALA A 311 10.84 -0.80 8.49
N GLY A 312 10.17 0.31 8.13
CA GLY A 312 9.56 0.49 6.81
C GLY A 312 10.57 0.43 5.65
N PRO A 313 11.63 1.27 5.65
CA PRO A 313 12.74 1.16 4.70
C PRO A 313 13.37 -0.22 4.59
N VAL A 314 13.69 -0.88 5.72
CA VAL A 314 14.29 -2.24 5.71
C VAL A 314 13.36 -3.26 5.03
N PHE A 315 12.05 -3.21 5.31
CA PHE A 315 11.06 -4.09 4.68
C PHE A 315 10.79 -3.73 3.20
N CYS A 316 10.95 -2.46 2.80
CA CYS A 316 11.00 -2.07 1.40
C CYS A 316 12.20 -2.71 0.67
N GLY A 317 13.36 -2.72 1.33
CA GLY A 317 14.59 -3.34 0.84
C GLY A 317 14.47 -4.83 0.54
N SER A 318 13.80 -5.59 1.43
CA SER A 318 13.57 -7.02 1.21
C SER A 318 12.75 -7.28 -0.06
N PHE A 319 11.76 -6.45 -0.39
CA PHE A 319 11.01 -6.57 -1.66
C PHE A 319 11.86 -6.33 -2.91
N ILE A 320 12.89 -5.48 -2.84
CA ILE A 320 13.83 -5.27 -3.95
C ILE A 320 14.65 -6.56 -4.17
N ALA A 321 15.10 -7.18 -3.08
CA ALA A 321 15.73 -8.50 -3.07
C ALA A 321 14.77 -9.68 -3.37
N MET A 322 13.47 -9.45 -3.59
CA MET A 322 12.55 -10.44 -4.19
C MET A 322 12.57 -10.46 -5.73
N SER A 323 13.27 -9.53 -6.37
CA SER A 323 13.44 -9.52 -7.83
C SER A 323 14.11 -10.82 -8.33
N ALA A 324 13.72 -11.27 -9.51
CA ALA A 324 14.35 -12.43 -10.16
C ALA A 324 15.78 -12.08 -10.61
N PRO A 325 16.74 -13.04 -10.60
CA PRO A 325 18.11 -12.80 -11.04
C PRO A 325 18.20 -12.18 -12.45
N ALA A 326 17.39 -12.65 -13.40
CA ALA A 326 17.27 -12.08 -14.76
C ALA A 326 16.62 -10.67 -14.84
N LYS A 327 16.51 -9.96 -13.70
CA LYS A 327 16.14 -8.53 -13.62
C LYS A 327 17.21 -7.72 -12.87
N LEU A 328 17.90 -8.32 -11.90
CA LEU A 328 19.01 -7.76 -11.10
C LEU A 328 20.12 -8.83 -10.98
N GLU A 329 21.00 -8.89 -11.99
CA GLU A 329 21.98 -9.98 -12.17
C GLU A 329 23.22 -9.84 -11.28
N THR A 330 23.47 -8.65 -10.72
CA THR A 330 24.72 -8.30 -10.03
C THR A 330 24.45 -7.57 -8.71
N TYR A 331 25.31 -7.74 -7.71
CA TYR A 331 25.23 -6.99 -6.45
C TYR A 331 25.20 -5.46 -6.65
N GLY A 332 25.97 -4.91 -7.61
CA GLY A 332 25.87 -3.49 -7.98
C GLY A 332 24.49 -3.06 -8.50
N SER A 333 23.76 -3.97 -9.17
CA SER A 333 22.38 -3.71 -9.61
C SER A 333 21.37 -3.76 -8.47
N LEU A 334 21.59 -4.62 -7.47
CA LEU A 334 20.81 -4.63 -6.23
C LEU A 334 21.02 -3.34 -5.43
N ILE A 335 22.26 -2.85 -5.34
CA ILE A 335 22.60 -1.59 -4.67
C ILE A 335 21.91 -0.41 -5.38
N GLY A 336 22.07 -0.29 -6.71
CA GLY A 336 21.44 0.76 -7.49
C GLY A 336 19.91 0.76 -7.40
N ALA A 337 19.28 -0.42 -7.47
CA ALA A 337 17.84 -0.56 -7.27
C ALA A 337 17.40 -0.22 -5.84
N SER A 338 18.22 -0.54 -4.82
CA SER A 338 17.94 -0.22 -3.41
C SER A 338 17.99 1.28 -3.12
N ILE A 339 18.98 1.98 -3.69
CA ILE A 339 19.06 3.45 -3.61
C ILE A 339 17.81 4.06 -4.26
N MET A 340 17.50 3.69 -5.52
CA MET A 340 16.31 4.18 -6.22
C MET A 340 15.00 3.85 -5.49
N GLY A 341 14.90 2.67 -4.87
CA GLY A 341 13.74 2.29 -4.05
C GLY A 341 13.59 3.15 -2.80
N GLY A 342 14.69 3.51 -2.14
CA GLY A 342 14.70 4.47 -1.04
C GLY A 342 14.28 5.88 -1.48
N LEU A 343 14.78 6.35 -2.64
CA LEU A 343 14.35 7.62 -3.23
C LEU A 343 12.83 7.61 -3.54
N CYS A 344 12.32 6.56 -4.19
CA CYS A 344 10.90 6.41 -4.47
C CYS A 344 10.05 6.34 -3.18
N GLN A 345 10.51 5.62 -2.15
CA GLN A 345 9.81 5.53 -0.88
C GLN A 345 9.68 6.89 -0.17
N GLN A 346 10.73 7.71 -0.27
CA GLN A 346 10.75 9.04 0.32
C GLN A 346 9.95 10.05 -0.51
N ALA A 347 9.95 9.95 -1.85
CA ALA A 347 9.06 10.73 -2.71
C ALA A 347 7.58 10.45 -2.41
N MET A 348 7.24 9.19 -2.10
CA MET A 348 5.90 8.81 -1.64
C MET A 348 5.55 9.34 -0.22
N SER A 349 6.42 10.07 0.51
CA SER A 349 6.08 10.50 1.89
C SER A 349 5.03 11.62 1.99
N GLY A 350 4.82 12.42 0.94
CA GLY A 350 3.66 13.33 0.84
C GLY A 350 2.37 12.68 0.31
N VAL A 351 2.49 11.53 -0.35
CA VAL A 351 1.41 10.91 -1.15
C VAL A 351 0.97 9.60 -0.51
N LEU A 352 -0.33 9.45 -0.25
CA LEU A 352 -0.91 8.31 0.47
C LEU A 352 -0.40 8.25 1.92
N GLN A 353 -0.85 9.22 2.74
CA GLN A 353 -0.69 9.24 4.19
C GLN A 353 -1.89 8.53 4.88
N GLY A 354 -1.79 8.24 6.18
CA GLY A 354 -2.84 7.52 6.93
C GLY A 354 -2.70 5.98 6.94
N GLY A 355 -1.59 5.42 6.46
CA GLY A 355 -1.28 3.98 6.61
C GLY A 355 -1.86 3.07 5.52
N TRP A 356 -1.64 3.43 4.26
CA TRP A 356 -2.10 2.66 3.09
C TRP A 356 -1.39 1.32 2.93
N GLY A 357 -2.18 0.26 2.70
CA GLY A 357 -1.67 -1.06 2.33
C GLY A 357 -0.91 -1.04 1.01
N GLY A 358 0.15 -1.84 0.91
CA GLY A 358 0.94 -1.99 -0.32
C GLY A 358 1.96 -0.89 -0.66
N ARG A 359 1.94 0.28 0.00
CA ARG A 359 2.81 1.43 -0.31
C ARG A 359 4.32 1.08 -0.40
N LEU A 360 4.86 0.31 0.55
CA LEU A 360 6.28 -0.08 0.56
C LEU A 360 6.65 -0.95 -0.66
N GLY A 361 5.78 -1.88 -1.04
CA GLY A 361 5.97 -2.68 -2.26
C GLY A 361 5.91 -1.82 -3.52
N THR A 362 5.00 -0.86 -3.58
CA THR A 362 4.93 0.13 -4.68
C THR A 362 6.24 0.91 -4.82
N ALA A 363 6.80 1.41 -3.72
CA ALA A 363 8.09 2.11 -3.74
C ALA A 363 9.24 1.23 -4.23
N SER A 364 9.33 -0.02 -3.75
CA SER A 364 10.35 -0.98 -4.21
C SER A 364 10.21 -1.32 -5.71
N LEU A 365 8.99 -1.43 -6.23
CA LEU A 365 8.72 -1.70 -7.64
C LEU A 365 9.15 -0.52 -8.52
N LEU A 366 8.79 0.71 -8.13
CA LEU A 366 9.22 1.92 -8.82
C LEU A 366 10.75 2.03 -8.82
N GLY A 367 11.42 1.75 -7.69
CA GLY A 367 12.89 1.74 -7.61
C GLY A 367 13.56 0.76 -8.58
N VAL A 368 13.07 -0.48 -8.65
CA VAL A 368 13.59 -1.50 -9.59
C VAL A 368 13.31 -1.12 -11.04
N LEU A 369 12.14 -0.56 -11.35
CA LEU A 369 11.81 -0.11 -12.71
C LEU A 369 12.66 1.09 -13.14
N SER A 370 12.79 2.13 -12.30
CA SER A 370 13.59 3.32 -12.59
C SER A 370 15.08 2.99 -12.75
N TYR A 371 15.63 2.11 -11.92
CA TYR A 371 17.00 1.63 -12.09
C TYR A 371 17.19 0.89 -13.44
N ARG A 372 16.27 -0.03 -13.79
CA ARG A 372 16.34 -0.76 -15.07
C ARG A 372 16.11 0.13 -16.29
N PHE A 373 15.31 1.19 -16.17
CA PHE A 373 15.13 2.21 -17.21
C PHE A 373 16.41 3.03 -17.42
N MET A 374 17.01 3.55 -16.35
CA MET A 374 18.29 4.26 -16.37
C MET A 374 19.39 3.42 -17.04
N MET A 375 19.55 2.15 -16.63
CA MET A 375 20.52 1.24 -17.24
C MET A 375 20.22 0.91 -18.71
N SER A 376 18.96 0.97 -19.15
CA SER A 376 18.61 0.81 -20.57
C SER A 376 19.07 2.01 -21.40
N LEU A 377 18.91 3.23 -20.88
CA LEU A 377 19.42 4.45 -21.51
C LEU A 377 20.95 4.43 -21.59
N SER A 378 21.65 4.07 -20.51
CA SER A 378 23.11 3.95 -20.51
C SER A 378 23.63 2.88 -21.48
N LYS A 379 22.90 1.77 -21.67
CA LYS A 379 23.26 0.76 -22.69
C LYS A 379 23.05 1.28 -24.12
N LYS A 380 21.97 2.03 -24.40
CA LYS A 380 21.76 2.67 -25.71
C LYS A 380 22.85 3.70 -26.02
N ALA A 381 23.18 4.57 -25.06
CA ALA A 381 24.23 5.59 -25.22
C ALA A 381 25.64 5.01 -25.42
N LYS A 382 25.89 3.77 -24.97
CA LYS A 382 27.15 3.04 -25.16
C LYS A 382 27.21 2.15 -26.40
N GLN A 383 26.14 2.08 -27.21
CA GLN A 383 26.25 1.49 -28.54
C GLN A 383 26.84 2.56 -29.47
N PRO A 384 28.09 2.41 -29.96
CA PRO A 384 28.62 3.35 -30.95
C PRO A 384 27.71 3.28 -32.18
N ALA A 385 27.51 4.43 -32.83
CA ALA A 385 26.65 4.53 -34.01
C ALA A 385 27.12 3.52 -35.08
N ARG A 386 26.40 2.40 -35.20
CA ARG A 386 26.67 1.39 -36.22
C ARG A 386 26.37 2.05 -37.55
N LYS A 387 27.43 2.46 -38.27
CA LYS A 387 27.32 3.12 -39.57
C LYS A 387 26.37 2.30 -40.44
N SER A 388 25.24 2.90 -40.82
CA SER A 388 24.44 2.39 -41.92
C SER A 388 25.29 2.55 -43.18
N ALA A 389 25.69 1.41 -43.75
CA ALA A 389 26.29 1.29 -45.06
C ALA A 389 25.21 0.75 -46.02
#